data_AF-A0A9P7B3K5-F1
#
_entry.id   AF-A0A9P7B3K5-F1
#
_cell.length_a   1.000
_cell.length_b   1.000
_cell.length_c   1.000
_cell.angle_alpha   90.00
_cell.angle_beta   90.00
_cell.angle_gamma   90.00
#
_symmetry.space_group_name_H-M   'P 1'
#
loop_
_entity.id
_entity.type
_entity.pdbx_description
1 polymer ?
#
loop_
_entity_poly.entity_id
_entity_poly.type
_entity_poly.pdbx_seq_one_letter_code
_entity_poly.pdbx_strand_id
1 'polypeptide(L)'
;PFGSSYSGASFKFTVLDPTGARRSTQFAQLPQSSYMSLSTPYAYCGLGRTNNYVENLFVGSTRDQPQHFINVEGIIPNSQVLINPYQPEGVDEPSGWTKTLYLRPGDWIPWVTVVLLAAILGLGIVVIVLHVREKREDEAERRARLLSLNFQAL
;
A
#
# COMPACT_ATOMS: atom_id res chain seq x y z
N PRO A 1 20.08 -14.05 -11.00
CA PRO A 1 20.62 -12.71 -11.35
C PRO A 1 19.46 -11.83 -11.81
N PHE A 2 19.55 -10.51 -11.63
CA PHE A 2 18.54 -9.60 -12.15
C PHE A 2 18.63 -9.54 -13.69
N GLY A 3 17.50 -9.57 -14.38
CA GLY A 3 17.42 -9.41 -15.84
C GLY A 3 17.40 -10.71 -16.67
N SER A 4 17.49 -11.90 -16.07
CA SER A 4 17.28 -13.16 -16.79
C SER A 4 15.79 -13.43 -17.02
N SER A 5 15.38 -13.60 -18.28
CA SER A 5 14.00 -13.98 -18.61
C SER A 5 13.75 -15.45 -18.29
N TYR A 6 13.11 -15.72 -17.16
CA TYR A 6 12.57 -17.03 -16.85
C TYR A 6 11.27 -17.21 -17.63
N SER A 7 11.28 -18.03 -18.69
CA SER A 7 10.07 -18.37 -19.44
C SER A 7 9.29 -19.47 -18.71
N GLY A 8 7.96 -19.38 -18.73
CA GLY A 8 7.09 -20.45 -18.23
C GLY A 8 6.72 -20.36 -16.75
N ALA A 9 6.83 -19.19 -16.12
CA ALA A 9 6.29 -19.01 -14.78
C ALA A 9 4.78 -19.35 -14.75
N SER A 10 4.34 -20.01 -13.69
CA SER A 10 2.92 -20.29 -13.46
C SER A 10 2.39 -19.43 -12.33
N PHE A 11 1.21 -18.87 -12.52
CA PHE A 11 0.54 -18.02 -11.56
C PHE A 11 -0.78 -18.68 -11.19
N LYS A 12 -1.02 -18.86 -9.90
CA LYS A 12 -2.33 -19.31 -9.40
C LYS A 12 -2.73 -18.36 -8.31
N PHE A 13 -3.91 -17.79 -8.41
CA PHE A 13 -4.42 -16.93 -7.35
C PHE A 13 -5.78 -17.39 -6.86
N THR A 14 -6.11 -16.97 -5.64
CA THR A 14 -7.39 -17.23 -4.99
C THR A 14 -8.06 -15.90 -4.68
N VAL A 15 -9.29 -15.77 -5.15
CA VAL A 15 -10.18 -14.63 -4.91
C VAL A 15 -11.42 -15.11 -4.20
N LEU A 16 -12.12 -14.18 -3.56
CA LEU A 16 -13.31 -14.45 -2.76
C LEU A 16 -14.54 -13.91 -3.51
N ASP A 17 -15.43 -14.80 -3.91
CA ASP A 17 -16.67 -14.41 -4.58
C ASP A 17 -17.60 -13.63 -3.62
N PRO A 18 -18.54 -12.81 -4.13
CA PRO A 18 -19.49 -12.07 -3.28
C PRO A 18 -20.33 -12.93 -2.34
N THR A 19 -20.42 -14.23 -2.61
CA THR A 19 -21.10 -15.23 -1.78
C THR A 19 -20.23 -15.78 -0.64
N GLY A 20 -18.97 -15.35 -0.54
CA GLY A 20 -18.00 -15.84 0.44
C GLY A 20 -17.19 -17.06 0.01
N ALA A 21 -17.47 -17.61 -1.17
CA ALA A 21 -16.76 -18.79 -1.68
C ALA A 21 -15.38 -18.43 -2.23
N ARG A 22 -14.36 -19.23 -1.89
CA ARG A 22 -13.02 -19.08 -2.48
C ARG A 22 -12.98 -19.70 -3.87
N ARG A 23 -12.57 -18.91 -4.85
CA ARG A 23 -12.37 -19.36 -6.22
C ARG A 23 -10.90 -19.21 -6.60
N SER A 24 -10.34 -20.27 -7.16
CA SER A 24 -8.97 -20.26 -7.67
C SER A 24 -8.95 -20.20 -9.18
N THR A 25 -8.01 -19.43 -9.73
CA THR A 25 -7.75 -19.33 -11.16
C THR A 25 -6.25 -19.42 -11.40
N GLN A 26 -5.87 -20.11 -12.47
CA GLN A 26 -4.48 -20.37 -12.82
C GLN A 26 -4.20 -19.89 -14.24
N PHE A 27 -3.03 -19.30 -14.43
CA PHE A 27 -2.52 -18.78 -15.67
C PHE A 27 -1.04 -19.12 -15.77
N ALA A 28 -0.52 -19.19 -16.99
CA ALA A 28 0.91 -19.34 -17.22
C ALA A 28 1.42 -18.15 -18.02
N GLN A 29 2.68 -17.81 -17.80
CA GLN A 29 3.41 -16.94 -18.70
C GLN A 29 3.57 -17.69 -20.03
N LEU A 30 2.83 -17.24 -21.05
CA LEU A 30 2.81 -17.89 -22.35
C LEU A 30 4.21 -17.83 -22.99
N PRO A 31 4.80 -18.99 -23.37
CA PRO A 31 5.94 -18.98 -24.27
C PRO A 31 5.44 -18.57 -25.66
N GLN A 32 6.07 -17.56 -26.25
CA GLN A 32 5.66 -17.09 -27.57
C GLN A 32 6.04 -18.10 -28.66
N SER A 33 5.16 -18.30 -29.65
CA SER A 33 5.32 -19.29 -30.72
C SER A 33 5.92 -18.76 -32.03
N SER A 34 6.33 -17.49 -32.08
CA SER A 34 6.89 -16.86 -33.31
C SER A 34 8.41 -16.74 -33.24
N TYR A 35 9.06 -16.75 -34.42
CA TYR A 35 10.51 -16.63 -34.54
C TYR A 35 11.03 -15.27 -34.03
N MET A 36 12.07 -15.29 -33.18
CA MET A 36 12.79 -14.13 -32.61
C MET A 36 11.97 -13.10 -31.82
N SER A 37 10.87 -13.50 -31.17
CA SER A 37 10.13 -12.53 -30.36
C SER A 37 10.64 -12.41 -28.92
N LEU A 38 10.69 -11.17 -28.43
CA LEU A 38 10.93 -10.89 -27.01
C LEU A 38 9.73 -11.33 -26.17
N SER A 39 9.92 -12.34 -25.34
CA SER A 39 8.93 -12.73 -24.34
C SER A 39 8.92 -11.71 -23.20
N THR A 40 7.75 -11.18 -22.88
CA THR A 40 7.59 -10.24 -21.76
C THR A 40 7.64 -10.99 -20.42
N PRO A 41 8.29 -10.45 -19.38
CA PRO A 41 8.40 -11.08 -18.07
C PRO A 41 7.12 -10.94 -17.21
N TYR A 42 5.97 -10.65 -17.83
CA TYR A 42 4.69 -10.43 -17.15
C TYR A 42 3.56 -11.19 -17.83
N ALA A 43 2.51 -11.48 -17.07
CA ALA A 43 1.25 -12.03 -17.55
C ALA A 43 0.09 -11.17 -17.06
N TYR A 44 -0.88 -10.91 -17.94
CA TYR A 44 -2.11 -10.20 -17.57
C TYR A 44 -3.20 -11.21 -17.26
N CYS A 45 -3.84 -11.08 -16.10
CA CYS A 45 -4.96 -11.90 -15.69
C CYS A 45 -6.10 -11.01 -15.19
N GLY A 46 -7.33 -11.38 -15.52
CA GLY A 46 -8.52 -10.70 -15.03
C GLY A 46 -8.94 -11.25 -13.68
N LEU A 47 -9.22 -10.37 -12.71
CA LEU A 47 -9.68 -10.75 -11.37
C LEU A 47 -11.20 -10.98 -11.29
N GLY A 48 -11.94 -10.67 -12.36
CA GLY A 48 -13.41 -10.67 -12.39
C GLY A 48 -14.02 -9.33 -12.01
N ARG A 49 -15.35 -9.25 -11.96
CA ARG A 49 -16.10 -7.97 -11.86
C ARG A 49 -16.14 -7.35 -10.46
N THR A 50 -15.89 -8.12 -9.41
CA THR A 50 -16.13 -7.70 -8.02
C THR A 50 -14.94 -7.94 -7.09
N ASN A 51 -13.78 -8.31 -7.63
CA ASN A 51 -12.60 -8.61 -6.82
C ASN A 51 -11.63 -7.43 -6.82
N ASN A 52 -11.53 -6.76 -5.67
CA ASN A 52 -10.57 -5.69 -5.42
C ASN A 52 -9.40 -6.16 -4.53
N TYR A 53 -9.25 -7.47 -4.34
CA TYR A 53 -8.23 -8.02 -3.47
C TYR A 53 -7.92 -9.46 -3.87
N VAL A 54 -6.63 -9.80 -3.87
CA VAL A 54 -6.18 -11.18 -4.04
C VAL A 54 -5.64 -11.67 -2.70
N GLU A 55 -6.28 -12.71 -2.17
CA GLU A 55 -5.93 -13.29 -0.86
C GLU A 55 -4.58 -13.99 -0.94
N ASN A 56 -4.45 -14.91 -1.89
CA ASN A 56 -3.26 -15.72 -2.10
C ASN A 56 -2.88 -15.70 -3.58
N LEU A 57 -1.63 -15.36 -3.88
CA LEU A 57 -0.99 -15.51 -5.18
C LEU A 57 0.19 -16.48 -5.06
N PHE A 58 0.00 -17.66 -5.61
CA PHE A 58 1.04 -18.65 -5.82
C PHE A 58 1.76 -18.36 -7.14
N VAL A 59 3.09 -18.28 -7.06
CA VAL A 59 3.95 -18.12 -8.24
C VAL A 59 4.95 -19.24 -8.28
N GLY A 60 4.92 -20.01 -9.37
CA GLY A 60 5.78 -21.14 -9.64
C GLY A 60 6.81 -20.85 -10.72
N SER A 61 7.99 -21.45 -10.58
CA SER A 61 9.05 -21.47 -11.60
C SER A 61 9.12 -22.87 -12.23
N THR A 62 9.62 -22.99 -13.45
CA THR A 62 9.77 -24.26 -14.18
C THR A 62 10.98 -25.09 -13.72
N ARG A 63 11.49 -24.85 -12.51
CA ARG A 63 12.64 -25.58 -11.96
C ARG A 63 12.20 -26.97 -11.50
N ASP A 64 13.04 -27.95 -11.78
CA ASP A 64 12.85 -29.33 -11.32
C ASP A 64 13.31 -29.46 -9.87
N GLN A 65 12.44 -29.06 -8.94
CA GLN A 65 12.68 -29.14 -7.50
C GLN A 65 11.37 -29.43 -6.76
N PRO A 66 11.40 -30.12 -5.61
CA PRO A 66 10.20 -30.51 -4.88
C PRO A 66 9.35 -29.30 -4.47
N GLN A 67 9.97 -28.16 -4.14
CA GLN A 67 9.27 -26.92 -3.83
C GLN A 67 9.66 -25.81 -4.82
N HIS A 68 8.88 -25.67 -5.90
CA HIS A 68 9.15 -24.72 -7.00
C HIS A 68 8.21 -23.51 -7.00
N PHE A 69 7.53 -23.21 -5.88
CA PHE A 69 6.56 -22.12 -5.80
C PHE A 69 6.67 -21.33 -4.49
N ILE A 70 6.24 -20.07 -4.55
CA ILE A 70 6.06 -19.19 -3.38
C ILE A 70 4.61 -18.71 -3.29
N ASN A 71 4.14 -18.44 -2.07
CA ASN A 71 2.88 -17.73 -1.83
C ASN A 71 3.14 -16.26 -1.48
N VAL A 72 2.38 -15.37 -2.13
CA VAL A 72 2.34 -13.94 -1.86
C VAL A 72 0.91 -13.59 -1.48
N GLU A 73 0.75 -13.10 -0.26
CA GLU A 73 -0.57 -12.77 0.29
C GLU A 73 -0.83 -11.27 0.22
N GLY A 74 -2.10 -10.90 0.16
CA GLY A 74 -2.51 -9.52 0.40
C GLY A 74 -2.25 -8.54 -0.73
N ILE A 75 -2.47 -8.95 -1.98
CA ILE A 75 -2.23 -8.08 -3.13
C ILE A 75 -3.44 -7.19 -3.37
N ILE A 76 -3.19 -5.89 -3.45
CA ILE A 76 -4.20 -4.86 -3.67
C ILE A 76 -4.16 -4.33 -5.11
N PRO A 77 -5.22 -3.66 -5.59
CA PRO A 77 -5.24 -3.06 -6.91
C PRO A 77 -4.17 -1.98 -7.04
N ASN A 78 -3.77 -1.66 -8.27
CA ASN A 78 -2.72 -0.66 -8.57
C ASN A 78 -1.36 -0.94 -7.92
N SER A 79 -1.10 -2.20 -7.53
CA SER A 79 0.19 -2.66 -7.08
C SER A 79 0.91 -3.46 -8.16
N GLN A 80 2.24 -3.43 -8.15
CA GLN A 80 3.10 -4.23 -9.01
C GLN A 80 3.90 -5.20 -8.15
N VAL A 81 3.73 -6.49 -8.39
CA VAL A 81 4.46 -7.55 -7.69
C VAL A 81 5.61 -7.99 -8.57
N LEU A 82 6.84 -7.73 -8.13
CA LEU A 82 8.06 -8.20 -8.78
C LEU A 82 8.60 -9.39 -7.99
N ILE A 83 8.73 -10.54 -8.66
CA ILE A 83 9.26 -11.78 -8.11
C ILE A 83 10.50 -12.16 -8.90
N ASN A 84 11.61 -12.34 -8.20
CA ASN A 84 12.85 -12.84 -8.76
C ASN A 84 13.11 -14.24 -8.19
N PRO A 85 12.90 -15.31 -9.00
CA PRO A 85 13.15 -16.68 -8.57
C PRO A 85 14.64 -17.02 -8.66
N TYR A 86 15.51 -16.12 -8.21
CA TYR A 86 16.94 -16.40 -8.10
C TYR A 86 17.21 -17.24 -6.85
N GLN A 87 18.10 -18.20 -7.00
CA GLN A 87 18.46 -19.14 -5.96
C GLN A 87 19.94 -19.51 -6.16
N PRO A 88 20.75 -19.57 -5.09
CA PRO A 88 22.13 -20.03 -5.18
C PRO A 88 22.18 -21.53 -5.54
N GLU A 89 23.28 -21.95 -6.17
CA GLU A 89 23.50 -23.36 -6.51
C GLU A 89 23.54 -24.23 -5.23
N GLY A 90 22.90 -25.39 -5.27
CA GLY A 90 22.88 -26.36 -4.16
C GLY A 90 21.83 -26.13 -3.07
N VAL A 91 20.98 -25.11 -3.23
CA VAL A 91 19.75 -24.96 -2.42
C VAL A 91 18.61 -25.43 -3.30
N ASP A 92 17.68 -26.24 -2.77
CA ASP A 92 16.49 -26.75 -3.48
C ASP A 92 15.17 -26.14 -2.96
N GLU A 93 15.26 -25.13 -2.10
CA GLU A 93 14.13 -24.42 -1.49
C GLU A 93 13.97 -22.98 -2.03
N PRO A 94 12.73 -22.49 -2.21
CA PRO A 94 12.48 -21.16 -2.75
C PRO A 94 12.71 -20.02 -1.73
N SER A 95 13.38 -20.30 -0.62
CA SER A 95 13.68 -19.35 0.46
C SER A 95 14.55 -18.17 0.00
N GLY A 96 15.37 -18.37 -1.04
CA GLY A 96 16.19 -17.31 -1.66
C GLY A 96 15.43 -16.36 -2.59
N TRP A 97 14.15 -16.62 -2.89
CA TRP A 97 13.42 -15.82 -3.87
C TRP A 97 13.10 -14.43 -3.32
N THR A 98 13.40 -13.41 -4.11
CA THR A 98 13.10 -12.03 -3.72
C THR A 98 11.70 -11.65 -4.21
N LYS A 99 10.86 -11.18 -3.28
CA LYS A 99 9.51 -10.64 -3.57
C LYS A 99 9.44 -9.17 -3.17
N THR A 100 9.04 -8.32 -4.09
CA THR A 100 8.94 -6.87 -3.89
C THR A 100 7.59 -6.39 -4.39
N LEU A 101 6.86 -5.67 -3.53
CA LEU A 101 5.57 -5.08 -3.85
C LEU A 101 5.75 -3.57 -4.02
N TYR A 102 5.61 -3.10 -5.25
CA TYR A 102 5.60 -1.67 -5.55
C TYR A 102 4.17 -1.17 -5.56
N LEU A 103 3.93 -0.17 -4.72
CA LEU A 103 2.70 0.59 -4.75
C LEU A 103 2.92 1.78 -5.66
N ARG A 104 2.07 1.98 -6.66
CA ARG A 104 2.11 3.22 -7.43
C ARG A 104 1.58 4.32 -6.51
N PRO A 105 2.40 5.31 -6.09
CA PRO A 105 1.87 6.42 -5.30
C PRO A 105 0.80 7.12 -6.13
N GLY A 106 -0.37 7.35 -5.54
CA GLY A 106 -1.42 8.11 -6.21
C GLY A 106 -0.93 9.53 -6.44
N ASP A 107 -1.06 10.05 -7.66
CA ASP A 107 -0.65 11.41 -8.04
C ASP A 107 -1.33 12.49 -7.16
N TRP A 108 -2.43 12.14 -6.49
CA TRP A 108 -3.19 13.00 -5.58
C TRP A 108 -2.61 13.10 -4.15
N ILE A 109 -1.72 12.20 -3.72
CA ILE A 109 -1.14 12.19 -2.36
C ILE A 109 -0.57 13.56 -1.95
N PRO A 110 0.27 14.25 -2.76
CA PRO A 110 0.79 15.56 -2.38
C PRO A 110 -0.31 16.60 -2.21
N TRP A 111 -1.32 16.61 -3.09
CA TRP A 111 -2.44 17.57 -3.02
C TRP A 111 -3.30 17.36 -1.79
N VAL A 112 -3.64 16.11 -1.46
CA VAL A 112 -4.37 15.76 -0.24
C VAL A 112 -3.59 16.21 1.00
N THR A 113 -2.27 16.03 1.00
CA THR A 113 -1.40 16.46 2.11
C THR A 113 -1.42 17.98 2.30
N VAL A 114 -1.37 18.74 1.21
CA VAL A 114 -1.45 20.22 1.25
C VAL A 114 -2.79 20.68 1.83
N VAL A 115 -3.90 20.09 1.38
CA VAL A 115 -5.25 20.43 1.89
C VAL A 115 -5.38 20.09 3.37
N LEU A 116 -4.85 18.94 3.80
CA LEU A 116 -4.85 18.53 5.21
C LEU A 116 -4.05 19.52 6.07
N LEU A 117 -2.85 19.91 5.63
CA LEU A 117 -2.02 20.88 6.33
C LEU A 117 -2.70 22.25 6.43
N ALA A 118 -3.34 22.70 5.35
CA ALA A 118 -4.08 23.96 5.35
C ALA A 118 -5.27 23.91 6.33
N ALA A 119 -5.99 22.79 6.39
CA ALA A 119 -7.10 22.60 7.33
C ALA A 119 -6.60 22.59 8.79
N ILE A 120 -5.49 21.91 9.08
CA ILE A 120 -4.86 21.88 10.40
C ILE A 120 -4.42 23.28 10.82
N LEU A 121 -3.76 24.04 9.94
CA LEU A 121 -3.35 25.42 10.20
C LEU A 121 -4.56 26.33 10.43
N GLY A 122 -5.59 26.22 9.59
CA GLY A 122 -6.82 27.01 9.74
C GLY A 122 -7.49 26.79 11.09
N LEU A 123 -7.65 25.53 11.49
CA LEU A 123 -8.18 25.18 12.82
C LEU A 123 -7.27 25.69 13.94
N GLY A 124 -5.95 25.54 13.80
CA GLY A 124 -4.98 26.04 14.76
C GLY A 124 -5.07 27.56 14.98
N ILE A 125 -5.24 28.33 13.90
CA ILE A 125 -5.42 29.80 13.99
C ILE A 125 -6.70 30.14 14.74
N VAL A 126 -7.82 29.48 14.42
CA VAL A 126 -9.10 29.70 15.11
C VAL A 126 -8.97 29.44 16.61
N VAL A 127 -8.33 28.33 16.99
CA VAL A 127 -8.08 27.99 18.40
C VAL A 127 -7.22 29.05 19.09
N ILE A 128 -6.13 29.49 18.45
CA ILE A 128 -5.24 30.52 19.03
C ILE A 128 -5.98 31.85 19.20
N VAL A 129 -6.77 32.28 18.22
CA VAL A 129 -7.54 33.52 18.29
C VAL A 129 -8.55 33.47 19.44
N LEU A 130 -9.28 32.36 19.57
CA LEU A 130 -10.21 32.15 20.68
C LEU A 130 -9.49 32.19 22.02
N HIS A 131 -8.35 31.49 22.14
CA HIS A 131 -7.57 31.43 23.37
C HIS A 131 -7.01 32.79 23.80
N VAL A 132 -6.58 33.62 22.84
CA VAL A 132 -6.12 34.99 23.14
C VAL A 132 -7.29 35.89 23.55
N ARG A 133 -8.46 35.75 22.92
CA ARG A 133 -9.65 36.52 23.29
C ARG A 133 -10.11 36.20 24.71
N GLU A 134 -10.21 34.92 25.03
CA GLU A 134 -10.55 34.44 26.38
C GLU A 134 -9.56 34.99 27.42
N LYS A 135 -8.25 34.89 27.14
CA LYS A 135 -7.22 35.41 28.05
C LYS A 135 -7.31 36.92 28.28
N ARG A 136 -7.70 37.70 27.26
CA ARG A 136 -7.88 39.16 27.39
C ARG A 136 -9.08 39.52 28.25
N GLU A 137 -10.17 38.77 28.15
CA GLU A 137 -11.37 38.98 28.98
C GLU A 137 -11.07 38.64 30.45
N ASP A 138 -10.38 37.51 30.70
CA ASP A 138 -9.93 37.12 32.04
C ASP A 138 -9.00 38.16 32.70
N GLU A 139 -8.07 38.73 31.93
CA GLU A 139 -7.17 39.78 32.45
C GLU A 139 -7.93 41.07 32.78
N ALA A 140 -8.96 41.42 32.02
CA ALA A 140 -9.80 42.58 32.29
C ALA A 140 -10.61 42.39 33.58
N GLU A 141 -11.21 41.22 33.78
CA GLU A 141 -11.92 40.88 35.02
C GLU A 141 -11.00 40.88 36.25
N ARG A 142 -9.79 40.30 36.12
CA ARG A 142 -8.80 40.28 37.22
C ARG A 142 -8.43 41.69 37.65
N ARG A 143 -8.21 42.61 36.70
CA ARG A 143 -7.88 44.02 37.01
C ARG A 143 -9.05 44.73 37.70
N ALA A 144 -10.29 44.50 37.25
CA ALA A 144 -11.48 45.07 37.87
C ALA A 144 -11.66 44.59 39.32
N ARG A 145 -11.48 43.30 39.60
CA ARG A 145 -11.57 42.75 40.98
C ARG A 145 -10.47 43.27 41.89
N LEU A 146 -9.23 43.38 41.40
CA LEU A 146 -8.12 43.93 42.21
C LEU A 146 -8.35 45.41 42.55
N LEU A 147 -8.93 46.18 41.61
CA LEU A 147 -9.28 47.58 41.86
C LEU A 147 -10.41 47.72 42.90
N SER A 148 -11.45 46.88 42.83
CA SER A 148 -12.55 46.91 43.81
C SER A 148 -12.11 46.47 45.20
N LEU A 149 -11.20 45.50 45.30
CA LEU A 149 -10.64 45.06 46.58
C LEU A 149 -9.77 46.14 47.24
N ASN A 150 -8.96 46.87 46.47
CA ASN A 150 -8.19 48.01 47.00
C ASN A 150 -9.10 49.13 47.52
N PHE A 151 -10.24 49.38 46.87
CA PHE A 151 -11.20 50.41 47.29
C PHE A 151 -12.00 50.05 48.56
N GLN A 152 -12.18 48.75 48.86
CA GLN A 152 -12.85 48.30 50.08
C GLN A 152 -11.93 48.27 51.31
N ALA A 153 -10.62 48.39 51.13
CA ALA A 153 -9.62 48.31 52.19
C ALA A 153 -9.24 49.67 52.81
N LEU A 154 -9.88 50.76 52.38
CA LEU A 154 -9.63 52.16 52.78
C LEU A 154 -10.91 52.76 53.37
#